data_AF-W1WVR9-F1
#
_entry.id   AF-W1WVR9-F1
#
_cell.length_a   1.000
_cell.length_b   1.000
_cell.length_c   1.000
_cell.angle_alpha   90.00
_cell.angle_beta   90.00
_cell.angle_gamma   90.00
#
_symmetry.space_group_name_H-M   'P 1'
#
loop_
_entity.id
_entity.type
_entity.pdbx_description
1 polymer ?
#
loop_
_entity_poly.entity_id
_entity_poly.type
_entity_poly.pdbx_seq_one_letter_code
_entity_poly.pdbx_strand_id
1 'polypeptide(L)'
;MPVIGIPLNATALKGIDSLLAIVQMPSGMPVATMAVDGAKNGALFAVQIGAAFNKELKDRYVQYRKDMAEKVLADNAELQGAIKL
;
A
#
# COMPACT_ATOMS: atom_id res chain seq x y z
N MET A 1 -4.14 -17.30 -10.07
CA MET A 1 -4.78 -16.21 -9.31
C MET A 1 -3.69 -15.51 -8.49
N PRO A 2 -3.61 -14.17 -8.45
CA PRO A 2 -2.61 -13.46 -7.64
C PRO A 2 -2.83 -13.64 -6.14
N VAL A 3 -1.75 -13.68 -5.36
CA VAL A 3 -1.79 -13.74 -3.89
C VAL A 3 -1.06 -12.52 -3.33
N ILE A 4 -1.69 -11.86 -2.36
CA ILE A 4 -1.14 -10.69 -1.66
C ILE A 4 -0.96 -11.04 -0.20
N GLY A 5 0.26 -10.95 0.30
CA GLY A 5 0.61 -11.21 1.69
C GLY A 5 0.75 -9.92 2.49
N ILE A 6 0.11 -9.84 3.66
CA ILE A 6 0.23 -8.72 4.60
C ILE A 6 0.85 -9.28 5.87
N PRO A 7 2.15 -9.01 6.13
CA PRO A 7 2.78 -9.41 7.37
C PRO A 7 2.18 -8.62 8.53
N LEU A 8 1.86 -9.29 9.64
CA LEU A 8 1.33 -8.65 10.83
C LEU A 8 2.41 -8.56 11.91
N ASN A 9 2.44 -7.45 12.63
CA ASN A 9 3.29 -7.32 13.80
C ASN A 9 2.67 -8.04 15.02
N ALA A 10 2.77 -9.36 15.03
CA ALA A 10 2.15 -10.20 16.07
C ALA A 10 3.14 -10.74 17.13
N THR A 11 4.44 -10.50 16.96
CA THR A 11 5.49 -11.12 17.79
C THR A 11 6.50 -10.11 18.31
N ALA A 12 7.39 -10.56 19.21
CA ALA A 12 8.46 -9.74 19.76
C ALA A 12 9.44 -9.19 18.70
N LEU A 13 9.44 -9.76 17.49
CA LEU A 13 10.33 -9.38 16.39
C LEU A 13 9.75 -8.28 15.49
N LYS A 14 8.72 -7.56 15.96
CA LYS A 14 8.13 -6.41 15.25
C LYS A 14 7.66 -6.74 13.82
N GLY A 15 7.24 -7.98 13.59
CA GLY A 15 6.77 -8.47 12.28
C GLY A 15 7.87 -8.82 11.27
N ILE A 16 9.16 -8.79 11.63
CA ILE A 16 10.25 -9.24 10.74
C ILE A 16 10.13 -10.74 10.44
N ASP A 17 9.77 -11.53 11.45
CA ASP A 17 9.49 -12.95 11.32
C ASP A 17 8.32 -13.22 10.35
N SER A 18 7.23 -12.48 10.50
CA SER A 18 6.08 -12.56 9.62
C SER A 18 6.42 -12.11 8.19
N LEU A 19 7.23 -11.06 8.05
CA LEU A 19 7.69 -10.57 6.75
C LEU A 19 8.51 -11.64 6.03
N LEU A 20 9.50 -12.21 6.73
CA LEU A 20 10.36 -13.25 6.17
C LEU A 20 9.59 -14.54 5.86
N ALA A 21 8.63 -14.93 6.69
CA ALA A 21 7.80 -16.11 6.45
C ALA A 21 6.93 -16.00 5.19
N ILE A 22 6.53 -14.77 4.82
CA ILE A 22 5.66 -14.53 3.66
C ILE A 22 6.48 -14.24 2.39
N VAL A 23 7.57 -13.47 2.50
CA VAL A 23 8.34 -13.04 1.32
C VAL A 23 9.24 -14.15 0.75
N GLN A 24 9.69 -15.09 1.60
CA GLN A 24 10.65 -16.14 1.23
C GLN A 24 9.97 -17.34 0.54
N MET A 25 9.20 -17.08 -0.51
CA MET A 25 8.54 -18.15 -1.27
C MET A 25 9.53 -18.86 -2.22
N PRO A 26 9.38 -20.18 -2.42
CA PRO A 26 10.20 -20.93 -3.37
C PRO A 26 9.92 -20.50 -4.81
N SER A 27 10.89 -20.75 -5.69
CA SER A 27 10.78 -20.50 -7.12
C SER A 27 9.54 -21.15 -7.71
N GLY A 28 8.77 -20.38 -8.49
CA GLY A 28 7.52 -20.83 -9.13
C GLY A 28 6.23 -20.53 -8.36
N MET A 29 6.31 -20.08 -7.10
CA MET A 29 5.14 -19.76 -6.26
C MET A 29 5.20 -18.33 -5.71
N PRO A 30 4.97 -17.30 -6.54
CA PRO A 30 5.15 -15.91 -6.12
C PRO A 30 4.04 -15.41 -5.18
N VAL A 31 4.42 -14.56 -4.23
CA VAL A 31 3.49 -13.82 -3.34
C VAL A 31 3.87 -12.33 -3.36
N ALA A 32 2.89 -11.45 -3.60
CA ALA A 32 3.09 -10.01 -3.50
C ALA A 32 3.04 -9.58 -2.04
N THR A 33 4.21 -9.39 -1.42
CA THR A 33 4.31 -9.09 0.02
C THR A 33 4.31 -7.57 0.26
N MET A 34 3.43 -7.11 1.15
CA MET A 34 3.34 -5.71 1.56
C MET A 34 4.25 -5.39 2.75
N ALA A 35 4.33 -4.12 3.12
CA ALA A 35 4.93 -3.71 4.39
C ALA A 35 4.23 -4.38 5.59
N VAL A 36 4.93 -4.50 6.71
CA VAL A 36 4.35 -4.94 7.98
C VAL A 36 3.17 -4.03 8.35
N ASP A 37 2.03 -4.62 8.70
CA ASP A 37 0.73 -3.98 8.94
C ASP A 37 0.22 -3.14 7.76
N GLY A 38 0.75 -3.39 6.55
CA GLY A 38 0.48 -2.67 5.32
C GLY A 38 -0.86 -3.02 4.66
N ALA A 39 -1.91 -3.26 5.45
CA ALA A 39 -3.21 -3.70 4.95
C ALA A 39 -3.83 -2.74 3.93
N LYS A 40 -3.70 -1.43 4.16
CA LYS A 40 -4.14 -0.39 3.22
C LYS A 40 -3.45 -0.53 1.86
N ASN A 41 -2.15 -0.78 1.85
CA ASN A 41 -1.39 -0.96 0.61
C ASN A 41 -1.78 -2.27 -0.08
N GLY A 42 -2.04 -3.33 0.68
CA GLY A 42 -2.57 -4.59 0.13
C GLY A 42 -3.91 -4.41 -0.58
N ALA A 43 -4.84 -3.67 0.03
CA ALA A 43 -6.13 -3.35 -0.58
C ALA A 43 -5.98 -2.49 -1.85
N LEU A 44 -5.14 -1.46 -1.80
CA LEU A 44 -4.89 -0.60 -2.98
C LEU A 44 -4.16 -1.36 -4.10
N PHE A 45 -3.26 -2.29 -3.76
CA PHE A 45 -2.60 -3.15 -4.75
C PHE A 45 -3.60 -4.10 -5.41
N ALA A 46 -4.55 -4.67 -4.65
CA ALA A 46 -5.64 -5.46 -5.22
C ALA A 46 -6.52 -4.64 -6.17
N VAL A 47 -6.86 -3.40 -5.79
CA VAL A 47 -7.56 -2.44 -6.65
C VAL A 47 -6.74 -2.14 -7.91
N GLN A 48 -5.43 -1.95 -7.80
CA GLN A 48 -4.56 -1.68 -8.94
C GLN A 48 -4.50 -2.86 -9.93
N ILE A 49 -4.46 -4.11 -9.42
CA ILE A 49 -4.57 -5.31 -10.26
C ILE A 49 -5.93 -5.33 -10.97
N GLY A 50 -7.03 -5.07 -10.25
CA GLY A 50 -8.37 -5.01 -10.84
C GLY A 50 -8.53 -3.89 -11.89
N ALA A 51 -7.90 -2.75 -11.66
CA ALA A 51 -7.94 -1.59 -12.55
C ALA A 51 -7.31 -1.87 -13.92
N ALA A 52 -6.40 -2.85 -14.01
CA ALA A 52 -5.83 -3.28 -15.29
C ALA A 52 -6.90 -3.85 -16.25
N PHE A 53 -7.99 -4.38 -15.70
CA PHE A 53 -9.05 -5.03 -16.48
C PHE A 53 -10.41 -4.33 -16.40
N ASN A 54 -10.56 -3.33 -15.52
CA ASN A 54 -11.79 -2.57 -15.34
C ASN A 54 -11.54 -1.06 -15.44
N LYS A 55 -12.07 -0.44 -16.50
CA LYS A 55 -11.93 1.00 -16.77
C LYS A 55 -12.54 1.88 -15.67
N GLU A 56 -13.73 1.53 -15.18
CA GLU A 56 -14.39 2.32 -14.13
C GLU A 56 -13.57 2.32 -12.84
N LEU A 57 -13.06 1.14 -12.47
CA LEU A 57 -12.22 0.99 -11.28
C LEU A 57 -10.88 1.70 -11.42
N LYS A 58 -10.31 1.71 -12.64
CA LYS A 58 -9.14 2.52 -12.99
C LYS A 58 -9.39 4.01 -12.80
N ASP A 59 -10.50 4.52 -13.32
CA ASP A 59 -10.84 5.94 -13.24
C ASP A 59 -11.01 6.37 -11.77
N ARG A 60 -11.68 5.55 -10.95
CA ARG A 60 -11.78 5.75 -9.49
C ARG A 60 -10.43 5.74 -8.78
N TYR A 61 -9.54 4.81 -9.14
CA TYR A 61 -8.20 4.73 -8.55
C TYR A 61 -7.31 5.93 -8.93
N VAL A 62 -7.42 6.41 -10.17
CA VAL A 62 -6.75 7.63 -10.62
C VAL A 62 -7.23 8.85 -9.83
N GLN A 63 -8.55 8.97 -9.62
CA GLN A 63 -9.08 10.07 -8.81
C GLN A 63 -8.58 10.00 -7.36
N TYR A 64 -8.63 8.83 -6.74
CA TYR A 64 -8.09 8.63 -5.38
C TYR A 64 -6.61 9.06 -5.25
N ARG A 65 -5.79 8.80 -6.28
CA ARG A 65 -4.38 9.23 -6.31
C ARG A 65 -4.24 10.76 -6.42
N LYS A 66 -5.12 11.43 -7.17
CA LYS A 66 -5.14 12.90 -7.27
C LYS A 66 -5.51 13.53 -5.94
N ASP A 67 -6.60 13.06 -5.33
CA ASP A 67 -7.10 13.57 -4.05
C ASP A 67 -6.03 13.46 -2.96
N MET A 68 -5.26 12.36 -2.96
CA MET A 68 -4.15 12.17 -2.02
C MET A 68 -3.00 13.16 -2.26
N ALA A 69 -2.66 13.44 -3.51
CA ALA A 69 -1.61 14.41 -3.84
C ALA A 69 -2.02 15.83 -3.45
N GLU A 70 -3.27 16.21 -3.73
CA GLU A 70 -3.84 17.50 -3.34
C GLU A 70 -3.83 17.67 -1.83
N LYS A 71 -4.20 16.62 -1.07
CA LYS A 71 -4.13 16.63 0.38
C LYS A 71 -2.72 16.90 0.90
N VAL A 72 -1.70 16.22 0.37
CA VAL A 72 -0.31 16.42 0.79
C VAL A 72 0.16 17.85 0.48
N LEU A 73 -0.24 18.42 -0.66
CA LEU A 73 0.08 19.80 -1.02
C LEU A 73 -0.57 20.80 -0.06
N ALA A 74 -1.83 20.56 0.32
CA ALA A 74 -2.54 21.37 1.31
C ALA A 74 -1.87 21.29 2.70
N ASP A 75 -1.61 20.08 3.20
CA ASP A 75 -0.94 19.85 4.49
C ASP A 75 0.43 20.53 4.52
N ASN A 76 1.18 20.50 3.42
CA ASN A 76 2.48 21.17 3.30
C ASN A 76 2.35 22.72 3.31
N ALA A 77 1.35 23.27 2.63
CA ALA A 77 1.11 24.72 2.63
C ALA A 77 0.75 25.23 4.03
N GLU A 78 -0.07 24.48 4.78
CA GLU A 78 -0.40 24.77 6.18
C GLU A 78 0.85 24.75 7.07
N LEU A 79 1.68 23.69 6.95
CA LEU A 79 2.94 23.57 7.71
C LEU A 79 3.91 24.71 7.40
N GLN A 80 4.04 25.12 6.14
CA GLN A 80 4.91 26.25 5.78
C GLN A 80 4.42 27.58 6.35
N GLY A 81 3.10 27.78 6.45
CA GLY A 81 2.51 28.93 7.12
C GLY A 81 2.83 28.96 8.62
N ALA A 82 2.83 27.79 9.27
CA ALA A 82 3.16 27.66 10.69
C ALA A 82 4.66 27.81 11.01
N ILE A 83 5.54 27.48 10.06
CA ILE A 83 7.01 27.53 10.25
C ILE A 83 7.60 28.91 9.91
N LYS A 84 6.92 29.71 9.07
CA LYS A 84 7.32 31.11 8.83
C LYS A 84 6.97 31.98 10.04
N LEU A 85 7.86 31.99 11.04
CA LEU A 85 8.08 33.10 11.96
C LEU A 85 9.05 34.11 11.33
#